data_AF-A0A645EJU2-F1
#
_entry.id   AF-A0A645EJU2-F1
#
_cell.length_a   1.000
_cell.length_b   1.000
_cell.length_c   1.000
_cell.angle_alpha   90.00
_cell.angle_beta   90.00
_cell.angle_gamma   90.00
#
_symmetry.space_group_name_H-M   'P 1'
#
loop_
_entity.id
_entity.type
_entity.pdbx_description
1 polymer ?
#
loop_
_entity_poly.entity_id
_entity_poly.type
_entity_poly.pdbx_seq_one_letter_code
_entity_poly.pdbx_strand_id
1 'polypeptide(L)'
;MSPLCFDHDPLVKFLVGAEMNQPLWFSPCAMPVLTGPPSVAGLLAMSNAEVVAGMVMAQLARPGIPVVYGQTSASTNLREIQLSIGAPETALISYATAGLADF
;
A
#
# COMPACT_ATOMS: atom_id res chain seq x y z
N MET A 1 6.06 5.59 0.03
CA MET A 1 7.11 5.10 -0.88
C MET A 1 7.48 3.69 -0.47
N SER A 2 7.01 2.70 -1.21
CA SER A 2 7.47 1.33 -0.98
C SER A 2 8.93 1.20 -1.46
N PRO A 3 9.81 0.49 -0.73
CA PRO A 3 9.54 -0.31 0.47
C PRO A 3 9.65 0.47 1.80
N LEU A 4 8.68 0.22 2.71
CA LEU A 4 8.68 0.55 4.14
C LEU A 4 8.97 2.02 4.49
N CYS A 5 8.59 2.96 3.61
CA CYS A 5 8.88 4.38 3.82
C CYS A 5 7.66 5.26 3.48
N PHE A 6 7.53 6.39 4.17
CA PHE A 6 6.60 7.45 3.82
C PHE A 6 7.41 8.68 3.42
N ASP A 7 7.10 9.22 2.25
CA ASP A 7 7.74 10.45 1.81
C ASP A 7 7.14 11.66 2.56
N HIS A 8 7.94 12.71 2.73
CA HIS A 8 7.56 13.88 3.49
C HIS A 8 6.33 14.59 2.90
N ASP A 9 6.29 14.80 1.58
CA ASP A 9 5.25 15.62 0.96
C ASP A 9 3.85 14.94 0.98
N PRO A 10 3.72 13.63 0.66
CA PRO A 10 2.48 12.90 0.87
C PRO A 10 2.06 12.85 2.34
N LEU A 11 3.02 12.73 3.25
CA LEU A 11 2.76 12.68 4.69
C LEU A 11 2.16 13.98 5.21
N VAL A 12 2.69 15.14 4.78
CA VAL A 12 2.12 16.44 5.16
C VAL A 12 0.69 16.58 4.63
N LYS A 13 0.45 16.23 3.37
CA LYS A 13 -0.91 16.26 2.78
C LYS A 13 -1.87 15.34 3.51
N PHE A 14 -1.39 14.18 3.93
CA PHE A 14 -2.13 13.22 4.70
C PHE A 14 -2.56 13.80 6.06
N LEU A 15 -1.64 14.43 6.80
CA LEU A 15 -1.93 15.05 8.09
C LEU A 15 -2.95 16.20 7.96
N VAL A 16 -2.80 17.04 6.93
CA VAL A 16 -3.80 18.09 6.64
C VAL A 16 -5.17 17.49 6.28
N GLY A 17 -5.19 16.42 5.48
CA GLY A 17 -6.42 15.67 5.18
C GLY A 17 -7.06 15.10 6.45
N ALA A 18 -6.24 14.63 7.39
CA ALA A 18 -6.70 14.11 8.67
C ALA A 18 -7.33 15.19 9.56
N GLU A 19 -6.71 16.37 9.65
CA GLU A 19 -7.26 17.53 10.37
C GLU A 19 -8.62 17.96 9.80
N MET A 20 -8.76 17.92 8.48
CA MET A 20 -9.98 18.27 7.75
C MET A 20 -11.03 17.14 7.74
N ASN A 21 -10.83 16.08 8.51
CA ASN A 21 -11.72 14.93 8.65
C ASN A 21 -12.09 14.28 7.30
N GLN A 22 -11.14 14.28 6.35
CA GLN A 22 -11.33 13.62 5.05
C GLN A 22 -11.00 12.14 5.16
N PRO A 23 -11.72 11.25 4.47
CA PRO A 23 -11.34 9.84 4.38
C PRO A 23 -9.95 9.69 3.77
N LEU A 24 -9.13 8.83 4.37
CA LEU A 24 -7.74 8.64 3.95
C LEU A 24 -7.58 7.28 3.28
N TRP A 25 -6.81 7.23 2.20
CA TRP A 25 -6.56 6.00 1.45
C TRP A 25 -5.06 5.71 1.42
N PHE A 26 -4.66 4.59 2.01
CA PHE A 26 -3.28 4.12 1.96
C PHE A 26 -3.13 3.05 0.91
N SER A 27 -2.38 3.36 -0.14
CA SER A 27 -2.13 2.43 -1.23
C SER A 27 -0.64 2.31 -1.49
N PRO A 28 0.04 1.29 -0.92
CA PRO A 28 1.41 0.99 -1.29
C PRO A 28 1.48 0.53 -2.75
N CYS A 29 2.63 0.76 -3.38
CA CYS A 29 2.89 0.39 -4.77
C CYS A 29 4.29 -0.20 -4.84
N ALA A 30 4.35 -1.52 -4.73
CA ALA A 30 5.57 -2.28 -4.77
C ALA A 30 5.62 -3.15 -6.04
N MET A 31 6.81 -3.24 -6.60
CA MET A 31 7.15 -4.06 -7.75
C MET A 31 8.00 -5.24 -7.24
N PRO A 32 7.51 -6.50 -7.35
CA PRO A 32 8.31 -7.67 -7.02
C PRO A 32 9.67 -7.60 -7.72
N VAL A 33 10.74 -8.03 -7.03
CA VAL A 33 12.14 -8.01 -7.50
C VAL A 33 12.78 -6.62 -7.51
N LEU A 34 12.02 -5.51 -7.58
CA LEU A 34 12.56 -4.15 -7.62
C LEU A 34 12.37 -3.42 -6.29
N THR A 35 11.15 -3.00 -5.97
CA THR A 35 10.82 -2.21 -4.77
C THR A 35 10.19 -3.07 -3.68
N GLY A 36 10.22 -4.40 -3.86
CA GLY A 36 9.73 -5.36 -2.89
C GLY A 36 10.34 -6.75 -3.12
N PRO A 37 10.11 -7.68 -2.17
CA PRO A 37 10.60 -9.03 -2.27
C PRO A 37 10.04 -9.76 -3.51
N PRO A 38 10.76 -10.78 -4.03
CA PRO A 38 10.40 -11.45 -5.27
C PRO A 38 9.15 -12.34 -5.15
N SER A 39 8.76 -12.75 -3.93
CA SER A 39 7.60 -13.62 -3.71
C SER A 39 6.33 -12.80 -3.46
N VAL A 40 5.19 -13.28 -3.95
CA VAL A 40 3.87 -12.67 -3.72
C VAL A 40 3.56 -12.60 -2.21
N ALA A 41 3.84 -13.66 -1.46
CA ALA A 41 3.61 -13.68 -0.02
C ALA A 41 4.49 -12.66 0.73
N GLY A 42 5.77 -12.55 0.36
CA GLY A 42 6.66 -11.55 0.96
C GLY A 42 6.22 -10.13 0.62
N LEU A 43 5.76 -9.90 -0.61
CA LEU A 43 5.28 -8.60 -1.06
C LEU A 43 4.03 -8.19 -0.29
N LEU A 44 3.09 -9.11 -0.08
CA LEU A 44 1.87 -8.89 0.69
C LEU A 44 2.18 -8.60 2.15
N ALA A 45 3.09 -9.35 2.78
CA ALA A 45 3.50 -9.09 4.16
C ALA A 45 4.10 -7.69 4.34
N MET A 46 4.99 -7.29 3.42
CA MET A 46 5.58 -5.96 3.40
C MET A 46 4.54 -4.87 3.15
N SER A 47 3.69 -5.05 2.13
CA SER A 47 2.65 -4.07 1.77
C SER A 47 1.62 -3.91 2.89
N ASN A 48 1.25 -5.00 3.57
CA ASN A 48 0.38 -4.97 4.73
C ASN A 48 0.99 -4.15 5.87
N ALA A 49 2.29 -4.32 6.14
CA ALA A 49 2.98 -3.52 7.15
C ALA A 49 2.94 -2.02 6.83
N GLU A 50 3.06 -1.63 5.55
CA GLU A 50 2.92 -0.24 5.11
C GLU A 50 1.50 0.30 5.34
N VAL A 51 0.47 -0.47 4.98
CA VAL A 51 -0.93 -0.04 5.18
C VAL A 51 -1.26 0.08 6.67
N VAL A 52 -0.89 -0.90 7.49
CA VAL A 52 -1.13 -0.87 8.94
C VAL A 52 -0.39 0.29 9.59
N ALA A 53 0.87 0.57 9.21
CA ALA A 53 1.59 1.73 9.70
C ALA A 53 0.87 3.05 9.35
N GLY A 54 0.34 3.15 8.13
CA GLY A 54 -0.49 4.27 7.71
C GLY A 54 -1.79 4.40 8.52
N MET A 55 -2.50 3.29 8.73
CA MET A 55 -3.74 3.28 9.54
C MET A 55 -3.48 3.74 10.98
N VAL A 56 -2.41 3.23 11.62
CA VAL A 56 -2.01 3.65 12.96
C VAL A 56 -1.71 5.15 12.97
N MET A 57 -0.96 5.65 11.99
CA MET A 57 -0.66 7.07 11.84
C MET A 57 -1.94 7.92 11.67
N ALA A 58 -2.92 7.44 10.92
CA ALA A 58 -4.24 8.09 10.78
C ALA A 58 -4.94 8.24 12.12
N GLN A 59 -4.98 7.15 12.90
CA GLN A 59 -5.63 7.14 14.20
C GLN A 59 -4.88 8.00 15.23
N LEU A 60 -3.55 8.10 15.13
CA LEU A 60 -2.75 9.01 15.95
C LEU A 60 -2.99 10.48 15.59
N ALA A 61 -3.15 10.79 14.30
CA ALA A 61 -3.45 12.15 13.84
C ALA A 61 -4.88 12.57 14.23
N ARG A 62 -5.85 11.67 14.06
CA ARG A 62 -7.25 11.91 14.41
C ARG A 62 -7.97 10.58 14.72
N PRO A 63 -8.29 10.29 15.99
CA PRO A 63 -9.03 9.09 16.36
C PRO A 63 -10.39 9.01 15.67
N GLY A 64 -10.71 7.87 15.08
CA GLY A 64 -12.00 7.59 14.42
C GLY A 64 -12.09 8.07 12.96
N ILE A 65 -11.00 8.58 12.38
CA ILE A 65 -11.00 8.95 10.95
C ILE A 65 -11.20 7.70 10.07
N PRO A 66 -12.06 7.76 9.05
CA PRO A 66 -12.23 6.65 8.11
C PRO A 66 -10.96 6.46 7.26
N VAL A 67 -10.49 5.21 7.20
CA VAL A 67 -9.32 4.82 6.41
C VAL A 67 -9.69 3.67 5.49
N VAL A 68 -9.27 3.75 4.23
CA VAL A 68 -9.45 2.71 3.22
C VAL A 68 -8.17 1.88 3.12
N TYR A 69 -8.29 0.56 3.30
CA TYR A 69 -7.22 -0.39 3.01
C TYR A 69 -7.03 -0.47 1.49
N GLY A 70 -5.91 0.03 0.99
CA GLY A 70 -5.58 0.06 -0.42
C GLY A 70 -4.39 -0.79 -0.78
N GLN A 71 -4.31 -1.17 -2.05
CA GLN A 71 -3.14 -1.85 -2.59
C GLN A 71 -3.08 -1.64 -4.10
N THR A 72 -1.93 -1.22 -4.60
CA THR A 72 -1.65 -0.95 -6.03
C THR A 72 -0.40 -1.66 -6.54
N SER A 73 0.14 -2.62 -5.79
CA SER A 73 1.29 -3.43 -6.21
C SER A 73 0.86 -4.37 -7.32
N ALA A 74 1.76 -4.55 -8.27
CA ALA A 74 1.58 -5.43 -9.40
C ALA A 74 2.90 -6.10 -9.77
N SER A 75 2.84 -7.14 -10.59
CA SER A 75 4.03 -7.84 -11.07
C SER A 75 4.98 -6.91 -11.85
N THR A 76 6.22 -7.35 -12.02
CA THR A 76 7.24 -6.59 -12.76
C THR A 76 7.58 -7.32 -14.05
N ASN A 77 7.44 -6.65 -15.19
CA ASN A 77 8.01 -7.12 -16.44
C ASN A 77 9.53 -6.91 -16.40
N LEU A 78 10.30 -7.96 -16.13
CA LEU A 78 11.76 -7.87 -16.02
C LEU A 78 12.48 -7.60 -17.36
N ARG A 79 11.81 -7.79 -18.50
CA ARG A 79 12.39 -7.46 -19.82
C ARG A 79 12.41 -5.95 -20.06
N GLU A 80 11.31 -5.28 -19.72
CA GLU A 80 11.11 -3.85 -20.00
C GLU A 80 11.30 -2.99 -18.74
N ILE A 81 11.42 -3.62 -17.57
CA ILE A 81 11.52 -2.98 -16.25
C ILE A 81 10.30 -2.07 -16.02
N GLN A 82 9.11 -2.61 -16.28
CA GLN A 82 7.85 -1.91 -16.16
C GLN A 82 6.87 -2.64 -15.24
N LEU A 83 5.96 -1.86 -14.62
CA LEU A 83 4.87 -2.38 -13.83
C LEU A 83 3.87 -3.11 -14.74
N SER A 84 3.65 -4.40 -14.49
CA SER A 84 2.75 -5.25 -15.26
C SER A 84 1.47 -5.52 -14.49
N ILE A 85 0.48 -4.64 -14.65
CA ILE A 85 -0.80 -4.71 -13.93
C ILE A 85 -1.66 -5.88 -14.43
N GLY A 86 -1.51 -6.29 -15.70
CA GLY A 86 -2.26 -7.41 -16.29
C GLY A 86 -1.68 -8.81 -15.99
N ALA A 87 -0.64 -8.91 -15.18
CA ALA A 87 0.02 -10.17 -14.87
C ALA A 87 -0.78 -11.02 -13.86
N PRO A 88 -0.66 -12.36 -13.88
CA PRO A 88 -1.40 -13.24 -12.97
C PRO A 88 -1.05 -13.01 -11.50
N GLU A 89 0.19 -12.59 -11.18
CA GLU A 89 0.57 -12.26 -9.81
C GLU A 89 -0.23 -11.07 -9.28
N THR A 90 -0.58 -10.09 -10.13
CA THR A 90 -1.39 -8.94 -9.75
C THR A 90 -2.81 -9.36 -9.33
N ALA A 91 -3.37 -10.37 -10.00
CA ALA A 91 -4.66 -10.94 -9.59
C ALA A 91 -4.57 -11.59 -8.20
N LEU A 92 -3.52 -12.38 -7.95
CA LEU A 92 -3.28 -13.00 -6.63
C LEU A 92 -3.11 -11.95 -5.52
N ILE A 93 -2.34 -10.89 -5.80
CA ILE A 93 -2.15 -9.76 -4.88
C ILE A 93 -3.50 -9.11 -4.56
N SER A 94 -4.35 -8.89 -5.57
CA SER A 94 -5.67 -8.27 -5.41
C SER A 94 -6.61 -9.13 -4.54
N TYR A 95 -6.66 -10.44 -4.80
CA TYR A 95 -7.49 -11.35 -3.99
C TYR A 95 -7.01 -11.46 -2.55
N ALA A 96 -5.70 -11.58 -2.32
CA ALA A 96 -5.14 -11.65 -0.98
C ALA A 96 -5.32 -10.33 -0.22
N THR A 97 -5.20 -9.20 -0.92
CA THR A 97 -5.47 -7.85 -0.39
C THR A 97 -6.90 -7.73 0.10
N ALA A 98 -7.89 -8.19 -0.69
CA ALA A 98 -9.28 -8.19 -0.27
C ALA A 98 -9.48 -9.02 1.02
N GLY A 99 -8.89 -10.21 1.08
CA GLY A 99 -8.95 -11.05 2.28
C GLY A 99 -8.24 -10.43 3.51
N LEU A 100 -7.20 -9.63 3.32
CA LEU A 100 -6.54 -8.88 4.40
C LEU A 100 -7.35 -7.67 4.85
N ALA A 101 -8.09 -7.02 3.94
CA ALA A 101 -8.92 -5.86 4.26
C ALA A 101 -10.19 -6.23 5.04
N ASP A 102 -10.70 -7.45 4.85
CA ASP A 102 -11.88 -7.97 5.56
C ASP A 102 -11.59 -8.43 6.99
N PHE A 103 -10.32 -8.52 7.39
CA PHE A 103 -9.86 -9.00 8.70
C PHE A 103 -9.69 -7.86 9.71
#